data_AF-A0AAV3KYR7-F1
#
_entry.id   AF-A0AAV3KYR7-F1
#
_cell.length_a   1.000
_cell.length_b   1.000
_cell.length_c   1.000
_cell.angle_alpha   90.00
_cell.angle_beta   90.00
_cell.angle_gamma   90.00
#
_symmetry.space_group_name_H-M   'P 1'
#
loop_
_entity.id
_entity.type
_entity.pdbx_description
1 polymer ?
#
loop_
_entity_poly.entity_id
_entity_poly.type
_entity_poly.pdbx_seq_one_letter_code
_entity_poly.pdbx_strand_id
1 'polypeptide(L)'
;MQTLAQAKQNFVYQVERIETEEKTKRHLQNIGIVAGSKIVVVNLSGNNAILLVKSHRVAVSREILGQIFVNKKTASSESWTSLDQLKAGETGIVVAIHGQGAVKRRLMDMGLTRNVKIVIRKLAPLGDPIELTVRGYELTLRKSEAELILIQREEKE
;
A
#
# COMPACT_ATOMS: atom_id res chain seq x y z
N MET A 1 12.80 -10.89 15.37
CA MET A 1 11.35 -10.62 15.36
C MET A 1 11.15 -9.14 15.62
N GLN A 2 10.25 -8.49 14.90
CA GLN A 2 10.01 -7.05 15.07
C GLN A 2 8.52 -6.76 15.18
N THR A 3 8.17 -5.68 15.87
CA THR A 3 6.80 -5.18 15.91
C THR A 3 6.56 -4.25 14.72
N LEU A 4 5.30 -4.04 14.35
CA LEU A 4 4.98 -3.02 13.33
C LEU A 4 5.38 -1.61 13.75
N ALA A 5 5.48 -1.32 15.05
CA ALA A 5 5.93 -0.03 15.55
C ALA A 5 7.38 0.31 15.12
N GLN A 6 8.19 -0.71 14.81
CA GLN A 6 9.57 -0.59 14.35
C GLN A 6 9.72 -0.89 12.84
N ALA A 7 8.61 -1.15 12.15
CA ALA A 7 8.63 -1.51 10.74
C ALA A 7 8.98 -0.31 9.85
N LYS A 8 9.70 -0.58 8.75
CA LYS A 8 9.98 0.42 7.71
C LYS A 8 8.74 0.60 6.84
N GLN A 9 8.49 1.82 6.38
CA GLN A 9 7.40 2.12 5.46
C GLN A 9 7.64 1.43 4.10
N ASN A 10 6.57 1.15 3.35
CA ASN A 10 6.59 0.59 1.99
C ASN A 10 7.25 -0.80 1.87
N PHE A 11 7.22 -1.58 2.96
CA PHE A 11 7.62 -2.99 2.96
C PHE A 11 6.43 -3.89 3.29
N VAL A 12 6.40 -5.04 2.62
CA VAL A 12 5.43 -6.09 2.91
C VAL A 12 5.91 -6.90 4.12
N TYR A 13 5.06 -6.94 5.13
CA TYR A 13 5.26 -7.72 6.34
C TYR A 13 4.18 -8.80 6.44
N GLN A 14 4.55 -9.96 6.97
CA GLN A 14 3.59 -11.01 7.31
C GLN A 14 3.35 -10.98 8.82
N VAL A 15 2.08 -10.88 9.21
CA VAL A 15 1.68 -10.97 10.61
C VAL A 15 1.97 -12.39 11.08
N GLU A 16 2.78 -12.51 12.12
CA GLU A 16 3.11 -13.79 12.73
C GLU A 16 2.14 -14.09 13.87
N ARG A 17 1.97 -13.11 14.77
CA ARG A 17 1.07 -13.20 15.92
C ARG A 17 0.66 -11.82 16.41
N ILE A 18 -0.43 -11.77 17.16
CA ILE A 18 -0.99 -10.55 17.74
C ILE A 18 -1.13 -10.78 19.25
N GLU A 19 -0.43 -9.99 20.06
CA GLU A 19 -0.48 -10.04 21.53
C GLU A 19 -1.33 -8.89 22.06
N THR A 20 -2.64 -9.11 22.14
CA THR A 20 -3.59 -8.09 22.62
C THR A 20 -4.77 -8.76 23.32
N GLU A 21 -5.57 -7.97 24.03
CA GLU A 21 -6.79 -8.44 24.68
C GLU A 21 -7.78 -9.04 23.67
N GLU A 22 -8.56 -10.05 24.10
CA GLU A 22 -9.48 -10.77 23.20
C GLU A 22 -10.50 -9.85 22.50
N LYS A 23 -10.92 -8.76 23.15
CA LYS A 23 -11.80 -7.75 22.53
C LYS A 23 -11.12 -7.04 21.34
N THR A 24 -9.89 -6.57 21.55
CA THR A 24 -9.09 -5.89 20.52
C THR A 24 -8.70 -6.85 19.42
N LYS A 25 -8.32 -8.08 19.77
CA LYS A 25 -7.98 -9.13 18.80
C LYS A 25 -9.13 -9.43 17.86
N ARG A 26 -10.36 -9.57 18.37
CA ARG A 26 -11.56 -9.73 17.52
C ARG A 26 -11.78 -8.52 16.61
N HIS A 27 -11.57 -7.31 17.11
CA HIS A 27 -11.69 -6.10 16.29
C HIS A 27 -10.65 -6.10 15.15
N LEU A 28 -9.39 -6.43 15.44
CA LEU A 28 -8.32 -6.57 14.44
C LEU A 28 -8.62 -7.67 13.41
N GLN A 29 -9.18 -8.80 13.86
CA GLN A 29 -9.60 -9.88 12.96
C GLN A 29 -10.71 -9.42 12.00
N ASN A 30 -11.69 -8.66 12.50
CA ASN A 30 -12.81 -8.15 11.69
C ASN A 30 -12.35 -7.19 10.59
N ILE A 31 -11.33 -6.37 10.85
CA ILE A 31 -10.73 -5.47 9.83
C ILE A 31 -9.73 -6.20 8.92
N GLY A 32 -9.44 -7.48 9.18
CA GLY A 32 -8.61 -8.34 8.34
C GLY A 32 -7.14 -8.47 8.77
N ILE A 33 -6.77 -7.94 9.94
CA ILE A 33 -5.45 -8.15 10.55
C ILE A 33 -5.49 -9.46 11.34
N VAL A 34 -4.99 -10.52 10.70
CA VAL A 34 -4.96 -11.88 11.26
C VAL A 34 -3.56 -12.47 11.14
N ALA A 35 -3.22 -13.46 11.98
CA ALA A 35 -1.99 -14.22 11.80
C ALA A 35 -1.93 -14.82 10.38
N GLY A 36 -0.78 -14.68 9.72
CA GLY A 36 -0.54 -15.05 8.33
C GLY A 36 -0.90 -13.97 7.29
N SER A 37 -1.62 -12.91 7.67
CA SER A 37 -1.97 -11.85 6.71
C SER A 37 -0.77 -11.01 6.29
N LYS A 38 -0.75 -10.58 5.02
CA LYS A 38 0.20 -9.60 4.49
C LYS A 38 -0.29 -8.20 4.77
N ILE A 39 0.59 -7.35 5.29
CA ILE A 39 0.31 -5.95 5.59
C ILE A 39 1.45 -5.06 5.13
N VAL A 40 1.13 -3.84 4.74
CA VAL A 40 2.12 -2.83 4.33
C VAL A 40 1.94 -1.60 5.21
N VAL A 41 3.04 -1.08 5.75
CA VAL A 41 3.01 0.21 6.47
C VAL A 41 3.13 1.31 5.43
N VAL A 42 2.02 2.02 5.16
CA VAL A 42 2.01 3.10 4.16
C VAL A 42 2.62 4.36 4.74
N ASN A 43 2.19 4.72 5.95
CA ASN A 43 2.69 5.89 6.66
C ASN A 43 2.76 5.56 8.15
N LEU A 44 3.83 6.01 8.79
CA LEU A 44 4.01 5.95 10.23
C LEU A 44 4.22 7.39 10.72
N SER A 45 3.17 7.99 11.27
CA SER A 45 3.22 9.26 11.99
C SER A 45 3.32 8.96 13.49
N GLY A 46 4.00 9.80 14.29
CA GLY A 46 4.45 9.45 15.65
C GLY A 46 3.45 8.66 16.52
N ASN A 47 2.18 9.05 16.53
CA ASN A 47 1.12 8.35 17.29
C ASN A 47 0.27 7.36 16.46
N ASN A 48 0.19 7.50 15.15
CA ASN A 48 -0.74 6.76 14.29
C ASN A 48 -0.05 6.25 13.03
N ALA A 49 -0.33 5.02 12.63
CA ALA A 49 0.07 4.49 11.33
C ALA A 49 -1.14 4.23 10.45
N ILE A 50 -0.93 4.34 9.15
CA ILE A 50 -1.84 3.83 8.14
C ILE A 50 -1.27 2.50 7.66
N LEU A 51 -1.97 1.43 8.00
CA LEU A 51 -1.69 0.09 7.53
C LEU A 51 -2.54 -0.23 6.32
N LEU A 52 -1.94 -0.89 5.34
CA LEU A 52 -2.66 -1.50 4.24
C LEU A 52 -2.87 -2.98 4.55
N VAL A 53 -4.12 -3.39 4.62
CA VAL A 53 -4.55 -4.74 4.98
C VAL A 53 -5.51 -5.22 3.91
N LYS A 54 -5.11 -6.26 3.16
CA LYS A 54 -5.85 -6.75 1.98
C LYS A 54 -6.14 -5.61 0.98
N SER A 55 -7.40 -5.13 0.93
CA SER A 55 -7.86 -4.06 0.05
C SER A 55 -8.19 -2.75 0.79
N HIS A 56 -7.93 -2.67 2.10
CA HIS A 56 -8.34 -1.55 2.94
C HIS A 56 -7.15 -0.85 3.59
N ARG A 57 -7.24 0.47 3.71
CA ARG A 57 -6.35 1.28 4.53
C ARG A 57 -6.98 1.41 5.91
N VAL A 58 -6.24 1.05 6.95
CA VAL A 58 -6.68 1.09 8.34
C VAL A 58 -5.75 2.01 9.10
N ALA A 59 -6.32 3.04 9.75
CA ALA A 59 -5.59 3.84 10.72
C ALA A 59 -5.50 3.07 12.05
N VAL A 60 -4.29 2.94 12.58
CA VAL A 60 -4.00 2.14 13.77
C VAL A 60 -3.09 2.94 14.71
N SER A 61 -3.36 2.93 16.01
CA SER A 61 -2.54 3.63 17.01
C SER A 61 -1.22 2.91 17.26
N ARG A 62 -0.22 3.66 17.76
CA ARG A 62 1.10 3.12 18.09
C ARG A 62 1.07 1.95 19.08
N GLU A 63 0.12 1.98 20.01
CA GLU A 63 -0.10 0.91 21.00
C GLU A 63 -0.43 -0.42 20.31
N ILE A 64 -1.38 -0.41 19.37
CA ILE A 64 -1.76 -1.60 18.61
C ILE A 64 -0.59 -2.06 17.71
N LEU A 65 0.19 -1.14 17.13
CA LEU A 65 1.37 -1.50 16.35
C LEU A 65 2.44 -2.23 17.17
N GLY A 66 2.58 -1.88 18.46
CA GLY A 66 3.47 -2.56 19.40
C GLY A 66 3.04 -3.98 19.74
N GLN A 67 1.76 -4.29 19.56
CA GLN A 67 1.15 -5.60 19.85
C GLN A 67 1.13 -6.55 18.64
N ILE A 68 1.42 -6.04 17.43
CA ILE A 68 1.42 -6.84 16.21
C ILE A 68 2.86 -7.22 15.85
N PHE A 69 3.16 -8.51 15.96
CA PHE A 69 4.47 -9.07 15.62
C PHE A 69 4.49 -9.52 14.17
N VAL A 70 5.53 -9.11 13.46
CA VAL A 70 5.68 -9.39 12.03
C VAL A 70 7.05 -9.94 11.69
N ASN A 71 7.08 -10.70 10.60
CA ASN A 71 8.30 -11.10 9.93
C ASN A 71 8.38 -10.44 8.55
N LYS A 72 9.58 -10.00 8.16
CA LYS A 72 9.85 -9.54 6.80
C LYS A 72 9.99 -10.80 5.94
N LYS A 73 9.17 -10.95 4.90
CA LYS A 73 9.40 -12.03 3.93
C LYS A 73 10.64 -11.66 3.12
N THR A 74 11.77 -12.31 3.42
CA THR A 74 13.07 -12.14 2.74
C THR A 74 13.13 -12.79 1.35
N ALA A 75 12.12 -13.56 0.95
CA ALA A 75 12.18 -14.38 -0.28
C ALA A 75 11.94 -13.62 -1.60
N SER A 76 11.51 -12.36 -1.56
CA SER A 76 11.43 -11.53 -2.75
C SER A 76 11.51 -10.06 -2.34
N SER A 77 12.27 -9.26 -3.09
CA SER A 77 12.43 -7.81 -2.99
C SER A 77 11.12 -7.05 -3.30
N GLU A 78 9.97 -7.57 -2.86
CA GLU A 78 8.66 -6.99 -3.06
C GLU A 78 8.46 -5.80 -2.12
N SER A 79 8.97 -4.63 -2.52
CA SER A 79 8.54 -3.35 -1.97
C SER A 79 7.24 -2.96 -2.63
N TRP A 80 6.17 -2.93 -1.84
CA TRP A 80 4.89 -2.38 -2.25
C TRP A 80 4.75 -0.97 -1.71
N THR A 81 4.35 -0.04 -2.57
CA THR A 81 4.08 1.35 -2.22
C THR A 81 2.82 1.81 -2.94
N SER A 82 2.21 2.90 -2.49
CA SER A 82 1.17 3.55 -3.27
C SER A 82 1.76 4.29 -4.48
N LEU A 83 0.97 4.43 -5.55
CA LEU A 83 1.39 5.03 -6.81
C LEU A 83 1.82 6.49 -6.65
N ASP A 84 1.19 7.24 -5.74
CA ASP A 84 1.54 8.64 -5.46
C ASP A 84 2.96 8.83 -4.92
N GLN A 85 3.58 7.77 -4.43
CA GLN A 85 4.94 7.78 -3.89
C GLN A 85 5.99 7.50 -4.98
N LEU A 86 5.59 7.21 -6.22
CA LEU A 86 6.53 7.07 -7.32
C LEU A 86 6.99 8.44 -7.83
N LYS A 87 8.28 8.53 -8.16
CA LYS A 87 8.90 9.71 -8.76
C LYS A 87 8.85 9.67 -10.28
N ALA A 88 9.00 10.82 -10.92
CA ALA A 88 9.12 10.91 -12.37
C ALA A 88 10.24 9.99 -12.89
N GLY A 89 9.93 9.17 -13.89
CA GLY A 89 10.84 8.17 -14.46
C GLY A 89 10.88 6.82 -13.73
N GLU A 90 10.23 6.68 -12.58
CA GLU A 90 10.07 5.40 -11.89
C GLU A 90 8.96 4.56 -12.53
N THR A 91 9.06 3.25 -12.33
CA THR A 91 8.18 2.24 -12.93
C THR A 91 7.70 1.28 -11.86
N GLY A 92 6.48 0.78 -12.02
CA GLY A 92 5.96 -0.26 -11.16
C GLY A 92 4.89 -1.10 -11.82
N ILE A 93 4.52 -2.18 -11.15
CA ILE A 93 3.46 -3.09 -11.55
C ILE A 93 2.30 -2.95 -10.56
N VAL A 94 1.08 -2.76 -11.06
CA VAL A 94 -0.12 -2.66 -10.22
C VAL A 94 -0.37 -3.98 -9.50
N VAL A 95 -0.33 -3.96 -8.17
CA VAL A 95 -0.62 -5.11 -7.31
C VAL A 95 -2.09 -5.15 -6.92
N ALA A 96 -2.65 -3.99 -6.57
CA ALA A 96 -4.02 -3.87 -6.12
C ALA A 96 -4.55 -2.45 -6.32
N ILE A 97 -5.88 -2.35 -6.42
CA ILE A 97 -6.58 -1.06 -6.46
C ILE A 97 -7.54 -1.06 -5.29
N HIS A 98 -7.25 -0.16 -4.37
CA HIS A 98 -8.07 0.18 -3.23
C HIS A 98 -9.12 1.20 -3.69
N GLY A 99 -10.28 1.23 -3.05
CA GLY A 99 -11.39 2.07 -3.51
C GLY A 99 -12.69 1.29 -3.59
N GLN A 100 -13.80 2.00 -3.39
CA GLN A 100 -15.13 1.43 -3.36
C GLN A 100 -15.96 1.96 -4.52
N GLY A 101 -16.97 1.17 -4.94
CA GLY A 101 -17.98 1.57 -5.90
C GLY A 101 -17.42 2.13 -7.21
N ALA A 102 -17.91 3.32 -7.57
CA ALA A 102 -17.65 3.96 -8.86
C ALA A 102 -16.17 4.28 -9.10
N VAL A 103 -15.42 4.67 -8.07
CA VAL A 103 -14.01 5.07 -8.21
C VAL A 103 -13.17 3.88 -8.68
N LYS A 104 -13.31 2.73 -8.01
CA LYS A 104 -12.55 1.53 -8.39
C LYS A 104 -12.89 1.09 -9.81
N ARG A 105 -14.17 1.10 -10.18
CA ARG A 105 -14.64 0.74 -11.52
C ARG A 105 -14.04 1.66 -12.58
N ARG A 106 -14.11 2.98 -12.36
CA ARG A 106 -13.52 3.98 -13.25
C ARG A 106 -12.02 3.77 -13.46
N LEU A 107 -11.25 3.53 -12.39
CA LEU A 107 -9.81 3.27 -12.51
C LEU A 107 -9.52 2.02 -13.35
N MET A 108 -10.32 0.97 -13.18
CA MET A 108 -10.23 -0.25 -13.99
C MET A 108 -10.60 -0.01 -15.46
N ASP A 109 -11.66 0.75 -15.71
CA ASP A 109 -12.08 1.15 -17.06
C ASP A 109 -11.01 2.02 -17.75
N MET A 110 -10.27 2.82 -16.97
CA MET A 110 -9.10 3.60 -17.39
C MET A 110 -7.82 2.75 -17.53
N GLY A 111 -7.92 1.42 -17.56
CA GLY A 111 -6.81 0.52 -17.86
C GLY A 111 -5.89 0.16 -16.69
N LEU A 112 -6.09 0.78 -15.52
CA LEU A 112 -5.35 0.47 -14.30
C LEU A 112 -5.96 -0.81 -13.72
N THR A 113 -5.31 -1.93 -13.96
CA THR A 113 -5.75 -3.27 -13.54
C THR A 113 -4.55 -4.02 -12.97
N ARG A 114 -4.80 -5.08 -12.18
CA ARG A 114 -3.71 -5.89 -11.60
C ARG A 114 -2.77 -6.40 -12.69
N ASN A 115 -1.47 -6.43 -12.38
CA ASN A 115 -0.36 -6.83 -13.25
C ASN A 115 -0.10 -5.90 -14.44
N VAL A 116 -0.69 -4.71 -14.47
CA VAL A 116 -0.35 -3.71 -15.48
C VAL A 116 0.90 -2.93 -15.07
N LYS A 117 1.85 -2.83 -15.99
CA LYS A 117 3.02 -1.97 -15.87
C LYS A 117 2.65 -0.51 -16.10
N ILE A 118 3.16 0.35 -15.25
CA ILE A 118 2.96 1.79 -15.29
C ILE A 118 4.29 2.51 -15.16
N VAL A 119 4.41 3.67 -15.81
CA VAL A 119 5.62 4.51 -15.76
C VAL A 119 5.20 5.93 -15.43
N ILE A 120 5.74 6.53 -14.37
CA ILE A 120 5.47 7.95 -14.09
C ILE A 120 6.24 8.79 -15.10
N ARG A 121 5.51 9.64 -15.82
CA ARG A 121 6.08 10.60 -16.76
C ARG A 121 6.42 11.89 -16.08
N LYS A 122 5.43 12.47 -15.41
CA LYS A 122 5.55 13.80 -14.83
C LYS A 122 4.69 13.91 -13.59
N LEU A 123 5.19 14.66 -12.63
CA LEU A 123 4.43 15.13 -11.48
C LEU A 123 4.17 16.63 -11.70
N ALA A 124 2.96 17.08 -11.43
CA ALA A 124 2.68 18.51 -11.40
C ALA A 124 3.57 19.22 -10.36
N PRO A 125 3.82 20.53 -10.50
CA PRO A 125 4.72 21.27 -9.60
C PRO A 125 4.37 21.16 -8.10
N LEU A 126 3.09 20.99 -7.78
CA LEU A 126 2.58 20.83 -6.40
C LEU A 126 2.30 19.37 -6.03
N GLY A 127 2.68 18.41 -6.89
CA GLY A 127 2.51 16.97 -6.67
C GLY A 127 1.14 16.40 -7.05
N ASP A 128 0.21 17.21 -7.57
CA ASP A 128 -1.09 16.80 -8.10
C ASP A 128 -1.45 17.65 -9.31
N PRO A 129 -1.86 17.08 -10.47
CA PRO A 129 -2.01 15.65 -10.75
C PRO A 129 -0.69 14.92 -11.12
N ILE A 130 -0.81 13.60 -11.29
CA ILE A 130 0.26 12.69 -11.69
C ILE A 130 -0.01 12.22 -13.13
N GLU A 131 0.96 12.41 -14.01
CA GLU A 131 0.94 11.90 -15.39
C GLU A 131 1.74 10.60 -15.48
N LEU A 132 1.13 9.56 -16.03
CA LEU A 132 1.72 8.23 -16.18
C LEU A 132 1.42 7.62 -17.54
N THR A 133 2.25 6.68 -17.97
CA THR A 133 1.93 5.79 -19.11
C THR A 133 1.38 4.49 -18.58
N VAL A 134 0.25 4.06 -19.14
CA VAL A 134 -0.40 2.78 -18.88
C VAL A 134 -0.87 2.21 -20.22
N ARG A 135 -0.60 0.92 -20.49
CA ARG A 135 -1.04 0.23 -21.73
C ARG A 135 -0.72 0.99 -23.04
N GLY A 136 0.38 1.75 -23.07
CA GLY A 136 0.83 2.48 -24.26
C GLY A 136 0.22 3.86 -24.48
N TYR A 137 -0.63 4.36 -23.56
CA TYR A 137 -1.14 5.74 -23.61
C TYR A 137 -0.86 6.50 -22.32
N GLU A 138 -0.98 7.82 -22.38
CA GLU A 138 -0.79 8.72 -21.25
C GLU A 138 -2.10 8.93 -20.50
N LEU A 139 -2.02 8.85 -19.18
CA LEU A 139 -3.14 9.00 -18.27
C LEU A 139 -2.75 9.99 -17.18
N THR A 140 -3.63 10.95 -16.92
CA THR A 140 -3.52 11.87 -15.79
C THR A 140 -4.46 11.43 -14.69
N LEU A 141 -3.92 11.22 -13.49
CA LEU A 141 -4.68 10.86 -12.29
C LEU A 141 -4.51 11.91 -11.22
N ARG A 142 -5.55 12.13 -10.42
CA ARG A 142 -5.38 12.89 -9.18
C ARG A 142 -4.50 12.10 -8.21
N LYS A 143 -3.74 12.79 -7.38
CA LYS A 143 -2.93 12.21 -6.31
C LYS A 143 -3.77 11.33 -5.39
N SER A 144 -4.98 11.78 -5.03
CA SER A 144 -5.92 11.00 -4.22
C SER A 144 -6.37 9.69 -4.88
N GLU A 145 -6.44 9.64 -6.20
CA GLU A 145 -6.72 8.41 -6.95
C GLU A 145 -5.47 7.52 -7.04
N ALA A 146 -4.28 8.11 -7.14
CA ALA A 146 -3.02 7.38 -7.12
C ALA A 146 -2.72 6.75 -5.74
N GLU A 147 -3.07 7.41 -4.64
CA GLU A 147 -2.93 6.89 -3.27
C GLU A 147 -3.71 5.57 -3.03
N LEU A 148 -4.73 5.34 -3.87
CA LEU A 148 -5.55 4.15 -3.87
C LEU A 148 -4.93 2.98 -4.65
N ILE A 149 -3.88 3.21 -5.45
CA ILE A 149 -3.28 2.19 -6.30
C ILE A 149 -2.00 1.70 -5.65
N LEU A 150 -1.96 0.41 -5.31
CA LEU A 150 -0.79 -0.25 -4.76
C LEU A 150 0.05 -0.82 -5.89
N ILE A 151 1.33 -0.51 -5.88
CA ILE A 151 2.28 -0.91 -6.91
C ILE A 151 3.47 -1.60 -6.28
N GLN A 152 4.02 -2.56 -7.01
CA GLN A 152 5.33 -3.13 -6.75
C GLN A 152 6.34 -2.33 -7.57
N ARG A 153 7.34 -1.75 -6.92
CA ARG A 153 8.41 -1.03 -7.64
C ARG A 153 9.22 -2.03 -8.47
N GLU A 154 9.50 -1.68 -9.72
CA GLU A 154 10.56 -2.33 -10.47
C GLU A 154 11.85 -1.57 -10.17
N GLU A 155 12.83 -2.25 -9.57
CA GLU A 155 14.19 -1.71 -9.50
C GLU A 155 14.75 -1.68 -10.93
N LYS A 156 15.27 -0.53 -11.35
CA LYS A 156 16.09 -0.49 -12.56
C LYS A 156 17.45 -1.10 -12.18
N GLU A 157 17.82 -2.19 -12.84
CA GLU A 157 19.21 -2.68 -12.89
C GLU A 157 20.14 -1.60 -13.44
#